data_AF-A0A1E4IH98-F1
#
_entry.id   AF-A0A1E4IH98-F1
#
_cell.length_a   1.000
_cell.length_b   1.000
_cell.length_c   1.000
_cell.angle_alpha   90.00
_cell.angle_beta   90.00
_cell.angle_gamma   90.00
#
_symmetry.space_group_name_H-M   'P 1'
#
loop_
_entity.id
_entity.type
_entity.pdbx_description
1 polymer ?
#
loop_
_entity_poly.entity_id
_entity_poly.type
_entity_poly.pdbx_seq_one_letter_code
_entity_poly.pdbx_strand_id
1 'polypeptide(L)' 'MSQIDTILTLIAQKHLGLDTLETRHADSLDFHDTAVWCIRDALEAAFKAGIELGAAMPKATEAEIAKS' A
#
# COMPACT_ATOMS: atom_id res chain seq x y z
N MET A 1 -8.67 -0.57 9.91
CA MET A 1 -7.91 -0.60 8.64
C MET A 1 -7.49 0.82 8.31
N SER A 2 -6.18 1.05 8.19
CA SER A 2 -5.63 2.36 7.86
C SER A 2 -5.89 2.71 6.39
N GLN A 3 -5.77 3.98 6.02
CA GLN A 3 -5.82 4.39 4.61
C GLN A 3 -4.73 3.70 3.77
N ILE A 4 -3.56 3.46 4.37
CA ILE A 4 -2.45 2.75 3.73
C ILE A 4 -2.85 1.29 3.46
N ASP A 5 -3.46 0.61 4.43
CA ASP A 5 -3.88 -0.80 4.28
C ASP A 5 -4.88 -0.94 3.12
N THR A 6 -5.83 0.00 2.99
CA THR A 6 -6.80 0.03 1.89
C THR A 6 -6.10 0.19 0.54
N ILE A 7 -5.16 1.13 0.44
CA ILE A 7 -4.40 1.38 -0.81
C ILE A 7 -3.60 0.13 -1.20
N LEU A 8 -2.87 -0.46 -0.25
CA LEU A 8 -2.06 -1.66 -0.50
C LEU A 8 -2.93 -2.85 -0.91
N THR A 9 -4.09 -3.03 -0.29
CA THR A 9 -5.05 -4.09 -0.65
C THR A 9 -5.54 -3.92 -2.08
N LEU A 10 -5.91 -2.70 -2.49
CA LEU A 10 -6.35 -2.43 -3.87
C LEU A 10 -5.23 -2.69 -4.90
N ILE A 11 -3.98 -2.37 -4.56
CA ILE A 11 -2.82 -2.65 -5.42
C ILE A 11 -2.60 -4.16 -5.54
N ALA A 12 -2.67 -4.90 -4.43
CA ALA A 12 -2.50 -6.35 -4.42
C ALA A 12 -3.60 -7.04 -5.26
N GLN A 13 -4.85 -6.62 -5.14
CA GLN A 13 -5.96 -7.12 -5.94
C GLN A 13 -5.73 -6.88 -7.44
N LYS A 14 -5.27 -5.68 -7.81
CA LYS A 14 -5.09 -5.28 -9.21
C LYS A 14 -3.89 -5.93 -9.88
N HIS A 15 -2.74 -5.97 -9.19
CA HIS A 15 -1.45 -6.35 -9.79
C HIS A 15 -1.03 -7.77 -9.45
N LEU A 16 -1.41 -8.29 -8.28
CA LEU A 16 -0.98 -9.59 -7.78
C LEU A 16 -2.10 -10.63 -7.80
N GLY A 17 -3.36 -10.21 -8.00
CA GLY A 17 -4.53 -11.10 -7.96
C GLY A 17 -4.87 -11.62 -6.56
N LEU A 18 -4.43 -10.91 -5.52
CA LEU A 18 -4.64 -11.29 -4.12
C LEU A 18 -5.83 -10.53 -3.53
N ASP A 19 -6.81 -11.24 -2.96
CA ASP A 19 -8.01 -10.62 -2.38
C ASP A 19 -7.70 -9.79 -1.13
N THR A 20 -6.71 -10.20 -0.34
CA THR A 20 -6.30 -9.58 0.91
C THR A 20 -4.79 -9.72 1.14
N LEU A 21 -4.23 -8.82 1.94
CA LEU A 21 -2.85 -8.90 2.45
C LEU A 21 -2.80 -9.36 3.93
N GLU A 22 -3.94 -9.72 4.52
CA GLU A 22 -4.00 -10.29 5.86
C GLU A 22 -3.48 -11.73 5.88
N THR A 23 -2.68 -12.08 6.88
CA THR A 23 -2.23 -13.45 7.12
C THR A 23 -3.40 -14.33 7.56
N ARG A 24 -3.61 -15.46 6.89
CA ARG A 24 -4.73 -16.39 7.14
C ARG A 24 -4.30 -17.71 7.77
N HIS A 25 -3.01 -17.90 7.99
CA HIS A 25 -2.42 -19.11 8.57
C HIS A 25 -2.79 -20.40 7.80
N ALA A 26 -2.84 -20.31 6.47
CA ALA A 26 -3.14 -21.42 5.59
C ALA A 26 -2.32 -21.32 4.30
N ASP A 27 -1.58 -22.37 3.97
CA ASP A 27 -0.59 -22.31 2.89
C ASP A 27 -1.16 -21.83 1.55
N SER A 28 -2.28 -22.42 1.11
CA SER A 28 -2.94 -22.06 -0.15
C SER A 28 -3.53 -20.65 -0.18
N LEU A 29 -3.65 -20.02 0.99
CA LEU A 29 -4.22 -18.69 1.16
C LEU A 29 -3.14 -17.61 1.34
N ASP A 30 -1.96 -17.99 1.83
CA ASP A 30 -0.86 -17.08 2.18
C ASP A 30 0.34 -17.16 1.23
N PHE A 31 0.52 -18.27 0.50
CA PHE A 31 1.59 -18.43 -0.49
C PHE A 31 1.02 -18.41 -1.91
N HIS A 32 1.58 -17.54 -2.75
CA HIS A 32 1.10 -17.30 -4.11
C HIS A 32 2.25 -17.28 -5.11
N ASP A 33 2.11 -18.04 -6.18
CA ASP A 33 3.01 -17.96 -7.33
C ASP A 33 2.70 -16.69 -8.13
N THR A 34 3.60 -15.71 -8.05
CA THR A 34 3.42 -14.42 -8.72
C THR A 34 4.58 -14.15 -9.66
N ALA A 35 4.26 -13.73 -10.89
CA ALA A 35 5.27 -13.36 -11.84
C ALA A 35 6.05 -12.10 -11.39
N VAL A 36 7.35 -12.08 -11.62
CA VAL A 36 8.23 -10.99 -11.18
C VAL A 36 7.87 -9.63 -11.77
N TRP A 37 7.25 -9.60 -12.95
CA TRP A 37 6.76 -8.35 -13.55
C TRP A 37 5.53 -7.80 -12.82
N CYS A 38 4.61 -8.67 -12.36
CA CYS A 38 3.47 -8.25 -11.55
C CYS A 38 3.92 -7.65 -10.21
N ILE A 39 4.94 -8.25 -9.58
CA ILE A 39 5.54 -7.73 -8.35
C ILE A 39 6.13 -6.34 -8.59
N ARG A 40 6.91 -6.17 -9.68
CA ARG A 40 7.47 -4.86 -10.06
C ARG A 40 6.36 -3.81 -10.23
N ASP A 41 5.31 -4.14 -10.97
CA ASP A 41 4.22 -3.20 -11.27
C ASP A 41 3.44 -2.82 -9.98
N ALA A 42 3.25 -3.77 -9.06
CA ALA A 42 2.65 -3.51 -7.75
C ALA A 42 3.51 -2.57 -6.89
N LEU A 43 4.82 -2.80 -6.84
CA LEU A 43 5.76 -1.94 -6.10
C LEU A 43 5.81 -0.52 -6.67
N GLU A 44 5.81 -0.38 -8.00
CA GLU A 44 5.75 0.93 -8.66
C GLU A 44 4.44 1.67 -8.33
N ALA A 45 3.31 0.96 -8.37
CA ALA A 45 2.01 1.52 -7.98
C ALA A 45 1.99 1.96 -6.52
N ALA A 46 2.53 1.15 -5.60
CA ALA A 46 2.61 1.49 -4.18
C ALA A 46 3.48 2.73 -3.93
N PHE A 47 4.61 2.85 -4.63
CA PHE A 47 5.47 4.02 -4.53
C PHE A 47 4.77 5.30 -5.01
N LYS A 48 4.09 5.25 -6.17
CA LYS A 48 3.33 6.39 -6.70
C LYS A 48 2.20 6.80 -5.74
N ALA A 49 1.43 5.84 -5.25
CA ALA A 49 0.36 6.10 -4.29
C ALA A 49 0.89 6.72 -2.98
N GLY A 50 2.08 6.28 -2.53
CA GLY A 50 2.77 6.88 -1.38
C GLY A 50 3.16 8.35 -1.61
N ILE A 51 3.65 8.69 -2.81
CA ILE A 51 3.95 10.09 -3.18
C ILE A 51 2.68 10.93 -3.19
N GLU A 52 1.61 10.45 -3.80
CA GLU A 52 0.33 11.16 -3.87
C GLU A 52 -0.26 11.38 -2.47
N LEU A 53 -0.22 10.35 -1.62
CA LEU A 53 -0.66 10.45 -0.23
C LEU A 53 0.17 11.49 0.54
N GLY A 54 1.50 11.43 0.42
CA GLY A 54 2.39 12.38 1.08
C GLY A 54 2.23 13.83 0.58
N ALA A 55 1.91 14.01 -0.71
CA ALA A 55 1.63 15.32 -1.28
C ALA A 55 0.26 15.89 -0.85
N ALA A 56 -0.72 15.02 -0.62
CA ALA A 56 -2.04 15.40 -0.14
C ALA A 56 -2.07 15.71 1.37
N MET A 57 -1.09 15.22 2.13
CA MET A 57 -0.96 15.58 3.54
C MET A 57 -0.52 17.04 3.67
N PRO A 58 -1.26 17.86 4.45
CA PRO A 58 -0.80 19.22 4.73
C PRO A 58 0.56 19.13 5.44
N LYS A 59 1.55 19.86 4.92
CA LYS A 59 2.78 20.11 5.68
C LYS A 59 2.37 20.77 6.99
N ALA A 60 2.84 20.22 8.11
CA ALA A 60 2.68 20.87 9.42
C ALA A 60 3.06 22.34 9.26
N THR A 61 2.11 23.22 9.53
CA THR A 61 2.36 24.65 9.40
C THR A 61 3.36 25.06 10.47
N GLU A 62 4.24 26.02 10.19
CA GLU A 62 5.19 26.54 11.19
C GLU A 62 4.49 26.97 12.49
N ALA A 63 3.21 27.37 12.41
CA ALA A 63 2.36 27.71 13.54
C ALA A 63 1.99 26.52 14.45
N GLU A 64 1.95 25.29 13.95
CA GLU A 64 1.67 24.08 14.73
C GLU A 64 2.94 23.55 15.41
N ILE A 65 4.10 23.72 14.78
CA ILE A 65 5.42 23.34 15.31
C ILE A 65 5.83 24.29 16.45
N ALA A 66 5.51 25.59 16.33
CA ALA A 66 5.82 26.61 17.33
C ALA A 66 4.96 26.54 18.62
N LYS A 67 3.96 25.66 18.66
CA LYS A 67 3.01 25.51 19.79
C LYS A 67 3.26 24.26 20.67
N SER A 68 4.29 23.48 20.36
CA SER A 68 4.67 22.25 21.08
C SER A 68 5.88 22.45 21.98
#